data_AF-A0A8C0WKP8-F1
#
_entry.id   AF-A0A8C0WKP8-F1
#
_cell.length_a   1.000
_cell.length_b   1.000
_cell.length_c   1.000
_cell.angle_alpha   90.00
_cell.angle_beta   90.00
_cell.angle_gamma   90.00
#
_symmetry.space_group_name_H-M   'P 1'
#
loop_
_entity.id
_entity.type
_entity.pdbx_description
1 polymer ?
#
loop_
_entity_poly.entity_id
_entity_poly.type
_entity_poly.pdbx_seq_one_letter_code
_entity_poly.pdbx_strand_id
1 'polypeptide(L)'
;MFTSKGIMFIFFLLLYLLQGSNSSFVKLNDNGYEDVIIAIDPGVPEDENIIEQLKEIVTTASTYLFEATQKRFFFKNISILIPESWEDSLQYKRPTHESYTHADVRVAPPTILGRDEPYTRQFTECGEKAEYIHFTPDFVLGKKLNEYGPAGKKFG
;
A
#
# COMPACT_ATOMS: atom_id res chain seq x y z
N MET A 1 -20.45 -4.88 -45.12
CA MET A 1 -19.49 -3.81 -45.42
C MET A 1 -19.38 -2.94 -44.17
N PHE A 2 -18.49 -3.30 -43.23
CA PHE A 2 -18.28 -2.49 -42.03
C PHE A 2 -17.50 -1.23 -42.44
N THR A 3 -18.13 -0.07 -42.36
CA THR A 3 -17.50 1.21 -42.69
C THR A 3 -16.31 1.44 -41.77
N SER A 4 -15.16 1.83 -42.33
CA SER A 4 -13.90 2.11 -41.60
C SER A 4 -14.08 3.00 -40.35
N LYS A 5 -15.04 3.94 -40.39
CA LYS A 5 -15.42 4.80 -39.25
C LYS A 5 -16.00 4.02 -38.05
N GLY A 6 -16.79 2.97 -38.30
CA GLY A 6 -17.37 2.13 -37.25
C GLY A 6 -16.34 1.25 -36.56
N ILE A 7 -15.35 0.75 -37.32
CA ILE A 7 -14.22 -0.03 -36.77
C ILE A 7 -13.34 0.87 -35.89
N MET A 8 -13.07 2.09 -36.34
CA MET A 8 -12.31 3.08 -35.56
C MET A 8 -13.03 3.43 -34.25
N PHE A 9 -14.36 3.63 -34.29
CA PHE A 9 -15.16 3.95 -33.11
C PHE A 9 -15.18 2.80 -32.09
N ILE A 10 -15.31 1.55 -32.55
CA ILE A 10 -15.21 0.34 -31.71
C ILE A 10 -13.83 0.24 -31.07
N PHE A 11 -12.76 0.54 -31.82
CA PHE A 11 -11.39 0.54 -31.31
C PHE A 11 -11.17 1.61 -30.23
N PHE A 12 -11.70 2.83 -30.42
CA PHE A 12 -11.67 3.87 -29.39
C PHE A 12 -12.47 3.50 -28.14
N LEU A 13 -13.63 2.85 -28.28
CA LEU A 13 -14.43 2.33 -27.16
C LEU A 13 -13.70 1.23 -26.39
N LEU A 14 -13.05 0.29 -27.09
CA LEU A 14 -12.21 -0.74 -26.48
C LEU A 14 -11.03 -0.14 -25.73
N LEU A 15 -10.33 0.84 -26.31
CA LEU A 15 -9.24 1.56 -25.66
C LEU A 15 -9.70 2.33 -24.41
N TYR A 16 -10.90 2.91 -24.44
CA TYR A 16 -11.47 3.60 -23.28
C TYR A 16 -11.80 2.63 -22.14
N LEU A 17 -12.33 1.44 -22.46
CA LEU A 17 -12.58 0.38 -21.49
C LEU A 17 -11.30 -0.27 -20.94
N LEU A 18 -10.18 -0.16 -21.67
CA LEU A 18 -8.85 -0.63 -21.26
C LEU A 18 -8.10 0.35 -20.35
N GLN A 19 -8.67 1.51 -20.01
CA GLN A 19 -8.07 2.36 -18.99
C GLN A 19 -8.04 1.59 -17.67
N GLY A 20 -6.83 1.19 -17.26
CA GLY A 20 -6.62 0.42 -16.05
C GLY A 20 -7.21 1.13 -14.84
N SER A 21 -7.99 0.39 -14.06
CA SER A 21 -8.43 0.83 -12.73
C SER A 21 -7.20 0.95 -11.83
N ASN A 22 -7.01 2.10 -11.17
CA ASN A 22 -6.00 2.28 -10.11
C ASN A 22 -6.39 1.55 -8.80
N SER A 23 -7.05 0.40 -8.91
CA SER A 23 -7.49 -0.39 -7.78
C SER A 23 -6.31 -1.19 -7.24
N SER A 24 -6.15 -1.21 -5.92
CA SER A 24 -5.15 -2.10 -5.32
C SER A 24 -5.47 -3.57 -5.59
N PHE A 25 -4.41 -4.39 -5.58
CA PHE A 25 -4.47 -5.81 -5.88
C PHE A 25 -4.94 -6.69 -4.71
N VAL A 26 -5.22 -6.09 -3.54
CA VAL A 26 -5.58 -6.82 -2.33
C VAL A 26 -6.79 -7.73 -2.56
N LYS A 27 -6.62 -9.00 -2.17
CA LYS A 27 -7.67 -10.03 -2.24
C LYS A 27 -7.82 -10.70 -0.89
N LEU A 28 -9.02 -11.19 -0.62
CA LEU A 28 -9.28 -12.05 0.51
C LEU A 28 -9.31 -13.51 0.03
N ASN A 29 -8.39 -14.32 0.53
CA ASN A 29 -8.25 -15.72 0.16
C ASN A 29 -8.09 -16.58 1.43
N ASP A 30 -9.02 -17.52 1.65
CA ASP A 30 -9.08 -18.35 2.87
C ASP A 30 -8.97 -17.54 4.17
N ASN A 31 -9.71 -16.42 4.24
CA ASN A 31 -9.70 -15.42 5.32
C ASN A 31 -8.38 -14.62 5.47
N GLY A 32 -7.38 -14.87 4.65
CA GLY A 32 -6.14 -14.10 4.60
C GLY A 32 -6.19 -12.99 3.56
N TYR A 33 -5.85 -11.77 3.93
CA TYR A 33 -5.55 -10.71 2.97
C TYR A 33 -4.20 -11.00 2.30
N GLU A 34 -4.22 -11.08 0.97
CA GLU A 34 -3.07 -11.28 0.11
C GLU A 34 -2.88 -10.07 -0.81
N ASP A 35 -1.69 -9.95 -1.41
CA ASP A 35 -1.33 -8.92 -2.38
C ASP A 35 -1.42 -7.48 -1.84
N VAL A 36 -1.22 -7.30 -0.52
CA VAL A 36 -1.07 -5.96 0.08
C VAL A 36 0.32 -5.44 -0.26
N ILE A 37 0.38 -4.21 -0.77
CA ILE A 37 1.64 -3.57 -1.17
C ILE A 37 1.93 -2.40 -0.24
N ILE A 38 3.09 -2.45 0.42
CA ILE A 38 3.66 -1.35 1.18
C ILE A 38 4.82 -0.80 0.37
N ALA A 39 4.77 0.45 -0.08
CA ALA A 39 5.84 1.06 -0.86
C ALA A 39 6.57 2.14 -0.07
N ILE A 40 7.89 2.10 -0.09
CA ILE A 40 8.74 3.16 0.46
C ILE A 40 9.04 4.15 -0.66
N ASP A 41 8.85 5.44 -0.38
CA ASP A 41 9.06 6.52 -1.34
C ASP A 41 10.56 6.77 -1.58
N PRO A 42 11.00 7.06 -2.81
CA PRO A 42 12.41 7.33 -3.10
C PRO A 42 13.00 8.52 -2.33
N GLY A 43 12.16 9.43 -1.83
CA GLY A 43 12.56 10.54 -0.96
C GLY A 43 12.79 10.17 0.50
N VAL A 44 12.58 8.90 0.89
CA VAL A 44 12.92 8.39 2.22
C VAL A 44 14.40 7.97 2.24
N PRO A 45 15.23 8.55 3.12
CA PRO A 45 16.62 8.12 3.29
C PRO A 45 16.71 6.63 3.64
N GLU A 46 17.74 5.96 3.11
CA GLU A 46 17.96 4.54 3.36
C GLU A 46 18.20 4.26 4.85
N ASP A 47 17.34 3.40 5.41
CA ASP A 47 17.44 2.88 6.77
C ASP A 47 16.76 1.51 6.81
N GLU A 48 17.55 0.44 6.87
CA GLU A 48 17.06 -0.95 6.88
C GLU A 48 16.10 -1.22 8.06
N ASN A 49 16.19 -0.45 9.15
CA ASN A 49 15.26 -0.59 10.27
C ASN A 49 13.81 -0.30 9.86
N ILE A 50 13.58 0.49 8.81
CA ILE A 50 12.23 0.72 8.28
C ILE A 50 11.63 -0.61 7.81
N ILE A 51 12.40 -1.46 7.12
CA ILE A 51 11.91 -2.76 6.62
C ILE A 51 11.54 -3.66 7.79
N GLU A 52 12.42 -3.78 8.79
CA GLU A 52 12.17 -4.62 9.96
C GLU A 52 10.96 -4.12 10.76
N GLN A 53 10.84 -2.80 10.96
CA GLN A 53 9.70 -2.22 11.66
C GLN A 53 8.39 -2.38 10.88
N LEU A 54 8.41 -2.30 9.54
CA LEU A 54 7.23 -2.60 8.73
C LEU A 54 6.78 -4.05 8.90
N LYS A 55 7.71 -5.02 8.95
CA LYS A 55 7.37 -6.43 9.24
C LYS A 55 6.71 -6.58 10.61
N GLU A 56 7.24 -5.93 11.63
CA GLU A 56 6.68 -5.95 12.99
C GLU A 56 5.30 -5.30 13.05
N ILE A 57 5.14 -4.14 12.40
CA ILE A 57 3.88 -3.39 12.31
C ILE A 57 2.81 -4.24 11.63
N VAL A 58 3.13 -4.85 10.48
CA VAL A 58 2.25 -5.76 9.75
C VAL A 58 1.87 -6.98 10.59
N THR A 59 2.86 -7.62 11.25
CA THR A 59 2.62 -8.81 12.07
C THR A 59 1.69 -8.49 13.23
N THR A 60 1.95 -7.39 13.93
CA THR A 60 1.12 -6.89 15.03
C THR A 60 -0.29 -6.56 14.55
N ALA A 61 -0.43 -5.91 13.39
CA ALA A 61 -1.73 -5.58 12.82
C ALA A 61 -2.51 -6.83 12.41
N SER A 62 -1.83 -7.84 11.86
CA SER A 62 -2.41 -9.13 11.52
C SER A 62 -2.96 -9.82 12.76
N THR A 63 -2.19 -9.88 13.85
CA THR A 63 -2.65 -10.42 15.14
C THR A 63 -3.84 -9.65 15.69
N TYR A 64 -3.78 -8.31 15.66
CA TYR A 64 -4.88 -7.48 16.15
C TYR A 64 -6.17 -7.71 15.35
N LEU A 65 -6.09 -7.69 14.02
CA LEU A 65 -7.21 -7.95 13.12
C LEU A 65 -7.81 -9.34 13.36
N PHE A 66 -6.95 -10.34 13.54
CA PHE A 66 -7.36 -11.71 13.82
C PHE A 66 -8.17 -11.80 15.09
N GLU A 67 -7.67 -11.26 16.20
CA GLU A 67 -8.39 -11.28 17.47
C GLU A 67 -9.69 -10.44 17.41
N ALA A 68 -9.64 -9.24 16.82
CA ALA A 68 -10.79 -8.35 16.69
C ALA A 68 -11.91 -8.94 15.84
N THR A 69 -11.57 -9.80 14.87
CA THR A 69 -12.53 -10.46 13.98
C THR A 69 -12.95 -11.83 14.48
N GLN A 70 -12.73 -12.15 15.76
CA GLN A 70 -13.02 -13.46 16.35
C GLN A 70 -12.29 -14.60 15.61
N LYS A 71 -11.00 -14.40 15.37
CA LYS A 71 -10.09 -15.37 14.76
C LYS A 71 -10.43 -15.71 13.32
N ARG A 72 -10.86 -14.70 12.54
CA ARG A 72 -11.23 -14.86 11.14
C ARG A 72 -10.17 -14.29 10.21
N PHE A 73 -10.03 -12.97 10.20
CA PHE A 73 -9.23 -12.29 9.18
C PHE A 73 -7.82 -11.98 9.64
N PHE A 74 -6.85 -12.13 8.76
CA PHE A 74 -5.44 -11.86 9.04
C PHE A 74 -4.73 -11.41 7.76
N PHE A 75 -3.55 -10.81 7.87
CA PHE A 75 -2.68 -10.59 6.71
C PHE A 75 -1.85 -11.85 6.45
N LYS A 76 -1.90 -12.33 5.21
CA LYS A 76 -1.30 -13.60 4.79
C LYS A 76 -0.05 -13.42 3.92
N ASN A 77 -0.13 -12.60 2.88
CA ASN A 77 1.01 -12.28 2.02
C ASN A 77 1.04 -10.78 1.71
N ILE A 78 2.21 -10.17 1.94
CA ILE A 78 2.44 -8.73 1.81
C ILE A 78 3.78 -8.52 1.14
N SER A 79 3.82 -7.59 0.19
CA SER A 79 5.05 -7.16 -0.47
C SER A 79 5.48 -5.79 0.04
N ILE A 80 6.74 -5.66 0.45
CA ILE A 80 7.38 -4.37 0.73
C ILE A 80 8.19 -3.98 -0.52
N LEU A 81 7.81 -2.89 -1.16
CA LEU A 81 8.48 -2.35 -2.34
C LEU A 81 9.58 -1.37 -1.90
N ILE A 82 10.83 -1.76 -2.15
CA ILE A 82 12.04 -0.96 -1.90
C ILE A 82 12.26 0.01 -3.08
N PRO A 83 12.59 1.30 -2.84
CA PRO A 83 12.74 2.27 -3.91
C PRO A 83 14.09 2.11 -4.61
N GLU A 84 14.16 2.53 -5.86
CA GLU A 84 15.40 2.50 -6.66
C GLU A 84 16.50 3.44 -6.11
N SER A 85 16.15 4.35 -5.18
CA SER A 85 17.12 5.25 -4.54
C SER A 85 17.93 4.58 -3.43
N TRP A 86 17.54 3.38 -3.00
CA TRP A 86 18.30 2.58 -2.03
C TRP A 86 19.26 1.64 -2.75
N GLU A 87 20.35 1.27 -2.08
CA GLU A 87 21.32 0.31 -2.63
C GLU A 87 20.66 -1.08 -2.83
N ASP A 88 21.06 -1.76 -3.91
CA ASP A 88 20.56 -3.09 -4.20
C ASP A 88 21.10 -4.12 -3.20
N SER A 89 20.30 -5.14 -2.90
CA SER A 89 20.65 -6.19 -1.96
C SER A 89 20.23 -7.55 -2.49
N LEU A 90 21.05 -8.57 -2.22
CA LEU A 90 20.77 -9.96 -2.64
C LEU A 90 19.46 -10.51 -2.07
N GLN A 91 18.92 -9.89 -1.01
CA GLN A 91 17.63 -10.26 -0.42
C GLN A 91 16.43 -9.69 -1.19
N TYR A 92 16.64 -8.66 -2.01
CA TYR A 92 15.59 -8.03 -2.79
C TYR A 92 15.30 -8.85 -4.05
N LYS A 93 14.01 -8.86 -4.42
CA LYS A 93 13.53 -9.52 -5.62
C LYS A 93 12.96 -8.46 -6.54
N ARG A 94 13.11 -8.68 -7.85
CA ARG A 94 12.47 -7.80 -8.83
C ARG A 94 10.94 -7.85 -8.64
N PRO A 95 10.28 -6.68 -8.52
CA PRO A 95 8.82 -6.61 -8.51
C PRO A 95 8.24 -7.26 -9.74
N THR A 96 7.09 -7.91 -9.60
CA THR A 96 6.39 -8.57 -10.72
C THR A 96 5.23 -7.73 -11.19
N HIS A 97 4.36 -7.34 -10.25
CA HIS A 97 3.18 -6.52 -10.48
C HIS A 97 3.06 -5.41 -9.43
N GLU A 98 3.88 -5.48 -8.37
CA GLU A 98 3.98 -4.46 -7.34
C GLU A 98 4.55 -3.17 -7.89
N SER A 99 3.91 -2.05 -7.57
CA SER A 99 4.32 -0.72 -8.01
C SER A 99 3.83 0.33 -7.03
N TYR A 100 4.56 1.44 -6.95
CA TYR A 100 4.25 2.54 -6.04
C TYR A 100 2.83 3.11 -6.27
N THR A 101 2.39 3.16 -7.53
CA THR A 101 1.06 3.67 -7.90
C THR A 101 -0.07 2.84 -7.31
N HIS A 102 0.11 1.52 -7.21
CA HIS A 102 -0.88 0.56 -6.68
C HIS A 102 -0.67 0.22 -5.20
N ALA A 103 0.23 0.91 -4.51
CA ALA A 103 0.53 0.66 -3.10
C ALA A 103 -0.67 0.98 -2.19
N ASP A 104 -1.01 0.05 -1.29
CA ASP A 104 -2.02 0.21 -0.24
C ASP A 104 -1.53 1.07 0.91
N VAL A 105 -0.23 0.99 1.19
CA VAL A 105 0.44 1.78 2.21
C VAL A 105 1.67 2.44 1.59
N ARG A 106 1.84 3.74 1.83
CA ARG A 106 2.99 4.51 1.37
C ARG A 106 3.77 5.04 2.56
N VAL A 107 5.04 4.67 2.65
CA VAL A 107 5.99 5.25 3.60
C VAL A 107 6.71 6.38 2.88
N ALA A 108 6.35 7.62 3.18
CA ALA A 108 6.88 8.79 2.48
C ALA A 108 7.14 9.95 3.46
N PRO A 109 7.98 10.94 3.09
CA PRO A 109 8.16 12.13 3.90
C PRO A 109 6.81 12.81 4.25
N PRO A 110 6.73 13.53 5.37
CA PRO A 110 5.51 14.24 5.74
C PRO A 110 5.18 15.30 4.69
N THR A 111 3.91 15.40 4.31
CA THR A 111 3.43 16.44 3.36
C THR A 111 3.70 17.86 3.88
N ILE A 112 3.66 18.03 5.20
CA ILE A 112 4.01 19.28 5.89
C ILE A 112 5.10 18.94 6.90
N LEU A 113 6.25 19.59 6.79
CA LEU A 113 7.39 19.35 7.68
C LEU A 113 6.97 19.41 9.16
N GLY A 114 7.32 18.36 9.91
CA GLY A 114 6.98 18.20 11.34
C GLY A 114 5.58 17.63 11.61
N ARG A 115 4.76 17.34 10.59
CA ARG A 115 3.49 16.62 10.74
C ARG A 115 3.63 15.17 10.31
N ASP A 116 4.02 14.33 11.27
CA ASP A 116 4.19 12.88 11.11
C ASP A 116 2.93 12.07 11.43
N GLU A 117 1.77 12.69 11.28
CA GLU A 117 0.49 12.05 11.54
C GLU A 117 0.22 10.97 10.47
N PRO A 118 -0.02 9.71 10.87
CA PRO A 118 -0.48 8.69 9.93
C PRO A 118 -1.91 9.03 9.48
N TYR A 119 -2.19 8.92 8.18
CA TYR A 119 -3.52 9.22 7.65
C TYR A 119 -3.92 8.27 6.52
N THR A 120 -5.22 8.11 6.33
CA THR A 120 -5.79 7.39 5.18
C THR A 120 -6.29 8.39 4.16
N ARG A 121 -5.80 8.31 2.92
CA ARG A 121 -6.25 9.17 1.83
C ARG A 121 -7.53 8.61 1.23
N GLN A 122 -8.66 9.23 1.58
CA GLN A 122 -10.00 8.86 1.13
C GLN A 122 -10.71 10.09 0.55
N PHE A 123 -10.52 10.34 -0.75
CA PHE A 123 -11.29 11.37 -1.47
C PHE A 123 -12.53 10.80 -2.17
N THR A 124 -12.83 9.53 -1.94
CA THR A 124 -13.95 8.79 -2.50
C THR A 124 -15.19 8.86 -1.59
N GLU A 125 -16.32 8.37 -2.09
CA GLU A 125 -17.57 8.35 -1.33
C GLU A 125 -17.51 7.37 -0.16
N CYS A 126 -18.38 7.56 0.84
CA CYS A 126 -18.48 6.63 1.96
C CYS A 126 -18.85 5.21 1.46
N GLY A 127 -18.11 4.20 1.91
CA GLY A 127 -18.28 2.81 1.47
C GLY A 127 -17.37 2.42 0.31
N GLU A 128 -16.72 3.40 -0.35
CA GLU A 128 -15.68 3.14 -1.33
C GLU A 128 -14.33 2.93 -0.67
N LYS A 129 -13.45 2.21 -1.37
CA LYS A 129 -12.09 1.96 -0.91
C LYS A 129 -11.29 3.28 -0.88
N ALA A 130 -10.45 3.44 0.14
CA ALA A 130 -9.47 4.52 0.20
C ALA A 130 -8.37 4.34 -0.85
N GLU A 131 -7.70 5.43 -1.24
CA GLU A 131 -6.59 5.38 -2.21
C GLU A 131 -5.37 4.67 -1.63
N TYR A 132 -4.91 5.09 -0.43
CA TYR A 132 -3.81 4.47 0.31
C TYR A 132 -3.75 5.00 1.75
N ILE A 133 -3.05 4.28 2.61
CA ILE A 133 -2.62 4.73 3.94
C ILE A 133 -1.23 5.37 3.80
N HIS A 134 -1.00 6.51 4.45
CA HIS A 134 0.29 7.19 4.49
C HIS A 134 0.90 7.10 5.88
N PHE A 135 2.16 6.66 5.92
CA PHE A 135 3.01 6.68 7.10
C PHE A 135 4.28 7.49 6.82
N THR A 136 4.81 8.17 7.83
CA THR A 136 6.15 8.75 7.76
C THR A 136 7.22 7.79 8.27
N PRO A 137 8.49 7.96 7.88
CA PRO A 137 9.59 7.17 8.43
C PRO A 137 9.68 7.27 9.96
N ASP A 138 9.47 8.46 10.53
CA ASP A 138 9.50 8.66 11.97
C ASP A 138 8.34 7.95 12.70
N PHE A 139 7.16 7.88 12.06
CA PHE A 139 6.06 7.08 12.57
C PHE A 139 6.39 5.58 12.53
N VAL A 140 6.89 5.06 11.40
CA VAL A 140 7.27 3.65 11.23
C VAL A 140 8.36 3.24 12.21
N LEU A 141 9.36 4.09 12.42
CA LEU A 141 10.46 3.85 13.36
C LEU A 141 10.03 3.98 14.83
N GLY A 142 8.76 4.24 15.13
CA GLY A 142 8.22 4.30 16.49
C GLY A 142 8.56 5.59 17.24
N LYS A 143 9.16 6.60 16.59
CA LYS A 143 9.48 7.89 17.23
C LYS A 143 8.23 8.66 17.65
N LYS A 144 7.07 8.30 17.07
CA LYS A 144 5.75 8.90 17.34
C LYS A 144 4.85 8.04 18.22
N LEU A 145 5.40 7.04 18.91
CA LEU A 145 4.63 6.13 19.79
C LEU A 145 3.84 6.87 20.87
N ASN A 146 4.42 7.90 21.49
CA ASN A 146 3.76 8.68 22.54
C ASN A 146 2.60 9.54 22.00
N GLU A 147 2.64 9.92 20.72
CA GLU A 147 1.66 10.80 20.08
C GLU A 147 0.48 9.99 19.52
N TYR A 148 0.76 8.86 18.87
CA TYR A 148 -0.25 8.11 18.09
C TYR A 148 -0.50 6.68 18.59
N GLY A 149 0.28 6.20 19.57
CA GLY A 149 0.23 4.84 20.06
C GLY A 149 0.86 3.83 19.10
N PRO A 150 0.68 2.51 19.36
CA PRO A 150 1.31 1.46 18.56
C PRO A 150 0.84 1.49 17.11
N ALA A 151 1.79 1.51 16.17
CA ALA A 151 1.52 1.62 14.74
C ALA A 151 0.71 0.44 14.17
N GLY A 152 0.85 -0.78 14.72
CA GLY A 152 0.06 -1.94 14.32
C GLY A 152 -1.47 -1.80 14.48
N LYS A 153 -1.95 -0.79 15.22
CA LYS A 153 -3.37 -0.48 15.36
C LYS A 153 -3.90 0.53 14.33
N LYS A 154 -3.05 1.01 13.41
CA LYS A 154 -3.35 2.13 12.48
C LYS A 154 -3.51 1.70 11.01
N PHE A 155 -3.80 0.42 10.76
CA PHE A 155 -4.12 -0.11 9.42
C PHE A 155 -5.59 0.12 9.00
N GLY A 156 -6.30 1.06 9.63
CA GLY A 156 -7.75 1.26 9.48
C GLY A 156 -8.12 2.58 8.83
#